data_AF-A0A2T2TYX7-F1
#
_entry.id   AF-A0A2T2TYX7-F1
#
_cell.length_a   1.000
_cell.length_b   1.000
_cell.length_c   1.000
_cell.angle_alpha   90.00
_cell.angle_beta   90.00
_cell.angle_gamma   90.00
#
_symmetry.space_group_name_H-M   'P 1'
#
loop_
_entity.id
_entity.type
_entity.pdbx_description
1 polymer ?
#
loop_
_entity_poly.entity_id
_entity_poly.type
_entity_poly.pdbx_seq_one_letter_code
_entity_poly.pdbx_strand_id
1 'polypeptide(L)'
;MERWQENAWAHIVERDGLEISYIFYRKADNRRDGVVLRLRNDNDYTVRYAFTVVFRGPESRDTARVEGALEPGQMRTGEENGLFWVPFDSGATIGQLGIRDIDVVRGQPDPSPQG
;
A
#
# COMPACT_ATOMS: atom_id res chain seq x y z
N MET A 1 -13.85 -8.11 -21.42
CA MET A 1 -13.54 -6.77 -20.86
C MET A 1 -12.54 -6.97 -19.74
N GLU A 2 -11.45 -6.20 -19.75
CA GLU A 2 -10.12 -6.55 -19.21
C GLU A 2 -10.06 -6.93 -17.72
N ARG A 3 -9.91 -8.23 -17.43
CA ARG A 3 -9.48 -8.77 -16.12
C ARG A 3 -7.95 -8.70 -15.88
N TRP A 4 -7.20 -8.25 -16.87
CA TRP A 4 -5.73 -8.27 -16.82
C TRP A 4 -5.16 -7.32 -15.76
N GLN A 5 -5.89 -6.26 -15.39
CA GLN A 5 -5.44 -5.29 -14.38
C GLN A 5 -5.63 -5.77 -12.93
N GLU A 6 -6.67 -6.56 -12.63
CA GLU A 6 -6.88 -7.07 -11.26
C GLU A 6 -5.84 -8.15 -10.89
N ASN A 7 -5.47 -9.00 -11.84
CA ASN A 7 -4.52 -10.10 -11.63
C ASN A 7 -3.05 -9.64 -11.49
N ALA A 8 -2.76 -8.36 -11.76
CA ALA A 8 -1.40 -7.83 -11.63
C ALA A 8 -1.02 -7.55 -10.16
N TRP A 9 -2.00 -7.42 -9.27
CA TRP A 9 -1.79 -7.11 -7.86
C TRP A 9 -1.44 -8.38 -7.08
N ALA A 10 -0.23 -8.41 -6.54
CA ALA A 10 0.18 -9.43 -5.60
C ALA A 10 -0.34 -9.08 -4.20
N HIS A 11 -1.09 -10.00 -3.59
CA HIS A 11 -1.55 -9.86 -2.22
C HIS A 11 -0.36 -9.93 -1.24
N ILE A 12 -0.35 -9.06 -0.23
CA ILE A 12 0.62 -9.15 0.88
C ILE A 12 -0.08 -9.68 2.13
N VAL A 13 -1.12 -8.97 2.58
CA VAL A 13 -1.81 -9.25 3.83
C VAL A 13 -3.22 -8.65 3.83
N GLU A 14 -4.13 -9.31 4.52
CA GLU A 14 -5.42 -8.77 4.94
C GLU A 14 -5.45 -8.69 6.47
N ARG A 15 -5.91 -7.57 7.01
CA ARG A 15 -6.02 -7.39 8.45
C ARG A 15 -7.23 -6.52 8.79
N ASP A 16 -8.16 -7.08 9.58
CA ASP A 16 -9.36 -6.35 10.08
C ASP A 16 -10.15 -5.67 8.93
N GLY A 17 -10.25 -6.36 7.78
CA GLY A 17 -10.94 -5.91 6.57
C GLY A 17 -10.18 -4.85 5.74
N LEU A 18 -8.91 -4.56 6.07
CA LEU A 18 -8.00 -3.83 5.19
C LEU A 18 -7.14 -4.81 4.38
N GLU A 19 -7.32 -4.85 3.07
CA GLU A 19 -6.43 -5.55 2.13
C GLU A 19 -5.25 -4.64 1.74
N ILE A 20 -4.04 -5.17 1.82
CA ILE A 20 -2.81 -4.56 1.30
C ILE A 20 -2.24 -5.45 0.18
N SER A 21 -2.16 -4.90 -1.02
CA SER A 21 -1.60 -5.55 -2.20
C SER A 21 -0.58 -4.64 -2.89
N TYR A 22 0.23 -5.20 -3.79
CA TYR A 22 1.27 -4.44 -4.49
C TYR A 22 1.44 -4.84 -5.95
N ILE A 23 1.96 -3.90 -6.73
CA ILE A 23 2.58 -4.16 -8.01
C ILE A 23 4.06 -3.79 -7.92
N PHE A 24 4.90 -4.65 -8.46
CA PHE A 24 6.32 -4.40 -8.65
C PHE A 24 6.62 -4.00 -10.08
N TYR A 25 7.33 -2.90 -10.25
CA TYR A 25 7.79 -2.41 -11.54
C TYR A 25 9.31 -2.52 -11.60
N ARG A 26 9.82 -3.37 -12.50
CA ARG A 26 11.24 -3.26 -12.89
C ARG A 26 11.44 -1.97 -13.66
N LYS A 27 12.44 -1.17 -13.27
CA LYS A 27 12.77 0.10 -13.93
C LYS A 27 11.58 1.09 -13.98
N ALA A 28 10.91 1.31 -12.85
CA ALA A 28 9.79 2.25 -12.71
C ALA A 28 10.11 3.68 -13.21
N ASP A 29 11.37 4.10 -13.15
CA ASP A 29 11.85 5.40 -13.66
C ASP A 29 12.84 5.25 -14.85
N ASN A 30 12.74 4.14 -15.58
CA ASN A 30 13.68 3.65 -16.60
C ASN A 30 15.02 3.12 -16.06
N ARG A 31 15.31 3.21 -14.75
CA ARG A 31 16.60 2.78 -14.17
C ARG A 31 16.50 2.00 -12.86
N ARG A 32 15.49 2.25 -12.04
CA ARG A 32 15.34 1.77 -10.66
C ARG A 32 14.03 1.02 -10.47
N ASP A 33 14.07 0.00 -9.63
CA ASP A 33 12.88 -0.77 -9.28
C ASP A 33 11.92 0.07 -8.43
N GLY A 34 10.61 -0.08 -8.69
CA GLY A 34 9.57 0.61 -7.95
C GLY A 34 8.50 -0.33 -7.45
N VAL A 35 7.83 0.07 -6.37
CA VAL A 35 6.68 -0.63 -5.80
C VAL A 35 5.54 0.35 -5.66
N VAL A 36 4.36 -0.06 -6.10
CA VAL A 36 3.09 0.61 -5.81
C VAL A 36 2.29 -0.27 -4.87
N LEU A 37 1.79 0.29 -3.78
CA LEU A 37 0.81 -0.36 -2.92
C LEU A 37 -0.61 0.05 -3.31
N ARG A 38 -1.53 -0.90 -3.12
CA ARG A 38 -2.97 -0.69 -3.14
C ARG A 38 -3.54 -1.09 -1.79
N LEU A 39 -4.37 -0.22 -1.26
CA LEU A 39 -5.13 -0.42 -0.04
C LEU A 39 -6.61 -0.48 -0.39
N ARG A 40 -7.33 -1.44 0.19
CA ARG A 40 -8.77 -1.57 0.01
C ARG A 40 -9.42 -1.85 1.36
N ASN A 41 -10.46 -1.08 1.68
CA ASN A 41 -11.29 -1.34 2.84
C ASN A 41 -12.52 -2.16 2.42
N ASP A 42 -12.57 -3.41 2.82
CA ASP A 42 -13.70 -4.31 2.56
C ASP A 42 -14.79 -4.27 3.64
N ASN A 43 -14.62 -3.41 4.66
CA ASN A 43 -15.64 -3.18 5.67
C ASN A 43 -16.75 -2.24 5.15
N ASP A 44 -17.89 -2.29 5.84
CA ASP A 44 -19.00 -1.34 5.71
C ASP A 44 -18.84 -0.08 6.60
N TYR A 45 -17.68 0.07 7.25
CA TYR A 45 -17.31 1.22 8.06
C TYR A 45 -15.93 1.76 7.68
N THR A 46 -15.70 3.05 7.96
CA THR A 46 -14.39 3.70 7.76
C THR A 46 -13.34 3.02 8.62
N VAL A 47 -12.15 2.77 8.08
CA VAL A 47 -10.99 2.28 8.83
C VAL A 47 -9.92 3.36 8.91
N ARG A 48 -9.26 3.48 10.06
CA ARG A 48 -7.98 4.20 10.20
C ARG A 48 -6.89 3.15 10.29
N TYR A 49 -5.80 3.37 9.57
CA TYR A 49 -4.75 2.39 9.43
C TYR A 49 -3.37 3.02 9.59
N ALA A 50 -2.45 2.19 10.03
CA ALA A 50 -1.07 2.54 10.23
C ALA A 50 -0.20 1.29 10.07
N PHE A 51 0.78 1.31 9.17
CA PHE A 51 1.77 0.24 9.06
C PHE A 51 3.11 0.76 8.53
N THR A 52 4.14 -0.08 8.60
CA THR A 52 5.46 0.19 8.00
C THR A 52 5.73 -0.78 6.85
N VAL A 53 6.04 -0.23 5.69
CA VAL A 53 6.55 -0.98 4.53
C VAL A 53 8.04 -1.20 4.71
N VAL A 54 8.50 -2.42 4.42
CA VAL A 54 9.91 -2.80 4.49
C VAL A 54 10.36 -3.28 3.12
N PHE A 55 11.36 -2.61 2.56
CA PHE A 55 12.02 -2.98 1.31
C PHE A 55 13.34 -3.66 1.65
N ARG A 56 13.62 -4.83 1.05
CA ARG A 56 14.91 -5.50 1.18
C ARG A 56 15.46 -5.87 -0.19
N GLY A 57 16.67 -5.41 -0.48
CA GLY A 57 17.54 -5.93 -1.52
C GLY A 57 18.56 -6.91 -0.92
N PRO A 58 19.49 -7.43 -1.73
CA PRO A 58 20.55 -8.32 -1.25
C PRO A 58 21.43 -7.69 -0.16
N GLU A 59 21.77 -6.41 -0.32
CA GLU A 59 22.66 -5.65 0.58
C GLU A 59 22.03 -4.33 1.07
N SER A 60 20.77 -4.08 0.73
CA SER A 60 20.08 -2.82 1.00
C SER A 60 18.78 -3.05 1.75
N ARG A 61 18.44 -2.13 2.65
CA ARG A 61 17.17 -2.14 3.38
C ARG A 61 16.68 -0.72 3.56
N ASP A 62 15.39 -0.51 3.30
CA ASP A 62 14.72 0.75 3.55
C ASP A 62 13.32 0.51 4.11
N THR A 63 12.72 1.55 4.71
CA THR A 63 11.38 1.49 5.28
C THR A 63 10.60 2.77 5.07
N ALA A 64 9.30 2.65 4.83
CA ALA A 64 8.38 3.78 4.75
C ALA A 64 7.19 3.58 5.68
N ARG A 65 6.81 4.63 6.42
CA ARG A 65 5.61 4.62 7.26
C ARG A 65 4.41 5.09 6.44
N VAL A 66 3.30 4.37 6.54
CA VAL A 66 2.04 4.72 5.87
C VAL A 66 0.93 4.78 6.90
N GLU A 67 0.18 5.87 6.90
CA GLU A 67 -1.00 6.05 7.74
C GLU A 67 -2.10 6.78 6.99
N GLY A 68 -3.34 6.58 7.41
CA GLY A 68 -4.48 7.25 6.80
C GLY A 68 -5.81 6.67 7.23
N ALA A 69 -6.85 7.02 6.47
CA ALA A 69 -8.19 6.47 6.61
C ALA A 69 -8.77 6.07 5.25
N LEU A 70 -9.59 5.03 5.21
CA LEU A 70 -10.38 4.62 4.05
C LEU A 70 -11.85 4.53 4.44
N GLU A 71 -12.70 5.16 3.64
CA GLU A 71 -14.16 5.02 3.72
C GLU A 71 -14.62 3.59 3.40
N PRO A 72 -15.88 3.21 3.72
CA PRO A 72 -16.42 1.90 3.40
C PRO A 72 -16.26 1.57 1.90
N GLY A 73 -15.71 0.39 1.58
CA GLY A 73 -15.48 -0.03 0.20
C GLY A 73 -14.41 0.77 -0.56
N GLN A 74 -13.76 1.77 0.06
CA GLN A 74 -12.82 2.63 -0.63
C GLN A 74 -11.52 1.89 -0.95
N MET A 75 -10.96 2.22 -2.13
CA MET A 75 -9.66 1.77 -2.58
C MET A 75 -8.74 2.98 -2.82
N ARG A 76 -7.47 2.87 -2.43
CA ARG A 76 -6.41 3.85 -2.74
C ARG A 76 -5.18 3.16 -3.33
N THR A 77 -4.50 3.85 -4.22
CA THR A 77 -3.26 3.40 -4.89
C THR A 77 -2.39 4.61 -5.27
N GLY A 78 -1.09 4.38 -5.48
CA GLY A 78 -0.24 5.29 -6.24
C GLY A 78 0.41 6.47 -5.51
N GLU A 79 1.15 7.25 -6.29
CA GLU A 79 2.06 8.33 -5.88
C GLU A 79 1.37 9.50 -5.16
N GLU A 80 0.20 9.91 -5.64
CA GLU A 80 -0.60 10.98 -5.03
C GLU A 80 -1.06 10.65 -3.59
N ASN A 81 -1.04 9.37 -3.21
CA ASN A 81 -1.40 8.89 -1.88
C ASN A 81 -0.18 8.49 -1.02
N GLY A 82 1.04 8.76 -1.49
CA GLY A 82 2.26 8.29 -0.82
C GLY A 82 2.40 6.77 -0.81
N LEU A 83 1.77 6.07 -1.77
CA LEU A 83 1.78 4.61 -1.91
C LEU A 83 2.69 4.13 -3.04
N PHE A 84 3.66 4.96 -3.45
CA PHE A 84 4.66 4.63 -4.45
C PHE A 84 6.06 4.90 -3.92
N TRP A 85 6.98 3.96 -4.15
CA TRP A 85 8.37 4.09 -3.74
C TRP A 85 9.34 3.59 -4.80
N VAL A 86 10.49 4.26 -4.86
CA VAL A 86 11.72 3.81 -5.50
C VAL A 86 12.78 3.76 -4.38
N PRO A 87 12.85 2.67 -3.61
CA PRO A 87 13.51 2.67 -2.29
C PRO A 87 15.05 2.64 -2.36
N PHE A 88 15.64 2.30 -3.50
CA PHE A 88 17.09 2.18 -3.61
C PHE A 88 17.64 3.04 -4.76
N ASP A 89 18.61 3.90 -4.42
CA ASP A 89 19.40 4.65 -5.38
C ASP A 89 20.58 3.78 -5.86
N SER A 90 20.75 3.61 -7.17
CA SER A 90 21.89 2.92 -7.82
C SER A 90 21.70 1.44 -8.20
N GLY A 91 20.56 1.08 -8.81
CA GLY A 91 20.40 -0.20 -9.52
C GLY A 91 20.30 -1.44 -8.63
N ALA A 92 20.30 -1.26 -7.30
CA ALA A 92 19.94 -2.29 -6.35
C ALA A 92 18.48 -2.69 -6.57
N THR A 93 18.23 -4.00 -6.61
CA THR A 93 16.92 -4.57 -6.89
C THR A 93 16.15 -4.83 -5.61
N ILE A 94 14.83 -4.76 -5.68
CA ILE A 94 13.97 -5.20 -4.58
C ILE A 94 13.86 -6.73 -4.65
N GLY A 95 14.44 -7.42 -3.67
CA GLY A 95 14.33 -8.87 -3.54
C GLY A 95 13.12 -9.29 -2.72
N GLN A 96 12.73 -8.48 -1.74
CA GLN A 96 11.59 -8.75 -0.87
C GLN A 96 10.86 -7.45 -0.51
N LEU A 97 9.53 -7.58 -0.41
CA LEU A 97 8.63 -6.58 0.14
C LEU A 97 7.92 -7.21 1.34
N GLY A 98 7.79 -6.46 2.43
CA GLY A 98 7.03 -6.89 3.59
C GLY A 98 6.36 -5.73 4.30
N ILE A 99 5.41 -6.07 5.17
CA ILE A 99 4.69 -5.12 6.02
C ILE A 99 4.89 -5.54 7.47
N ARG A 100 5.07 -4.57 8.37
CA ARG A 100 5.14 -4.78 9.82
C ARG A 100 4.36 -3.72 10.57
N ASP A 101 4.13 -3.98 11.85
CA ASP A 101 3.51 -3.05 12.80
C ASP A 101 2.15 -2.54 12.29
N ILE A 102 1.32 -3.47 11.77
CA ILE A 102 -0.01 -3.16 11.23
C ILE A 102 -0.97 -2.91 12.39
N ASP A 103 -1.49 -1.69 12.42
CA ASP A 103 -2.57 -1.25 13.29
C ASP A 103 -3.75 -0.81 12.41
N VAL A 104 -4.92 -1.41 12.67
CA VAL A 104 -6.18 -1.09 11.98
C VAL A 104 -7.24 -0.92 13.03
N VAL A 105 -7.85 0.27 13.05
CA VAL A 105 -8.92 0.60 13.99
C VAL A 105 -10.13 1.12 13.23
N ARG A 106 -11.32 0.80 13.72
CA ARG A 106 -12.55 1.38 13.20
C ARG A 106 -12.53 2.89 13.37
N GLY A 107 -12.64 3.62 12.27
CA GLY A 107 -12.85 5.06 12.27
C GLY A 107 -14.23 5.39 12.81
N GLN A 108 -14.35 6.50 13.54
CA GLN A 108 -15.67 7.08 13.76
C GLN A 108 -16.19 7.61 12.41
N PRO A 109 -17.50 7.48 12.12
CA PRO A 109 -18.11 8.20 11.01
C PRO A 109 -17.75 9.68 11.15
N ASP A 110 -17.41 10.34 10.05
CA ASP A 110 -17.31 11.80 10.05
C ASP A 110 -18.66 12.33 10.58
N PRO A 111 -18.72 13.08 11.69
CA PRO A 111 -19.96 13.70 12.12
C PRO A 111 -20.34 14.69 11.01
N SER A 112 -21.18 14.24 10.07
CA SER A 112 -21.73 15.09 9.03
C SER A 112 -22.24 16.39 9.69
N PRO A 113 -22.00 17.57 9.09
CA PRO A 113 -22.49 18.81 9.65
C PRO A 113 -24.01 18.69 9.84
N GLN A 114 -24.46 18.91 11.07
CA GLN A 114 -25.87 19.04 11.35
C GLN A 114 -26.37 20.32 10.70
N GLY A 115 -27.28 20.19 9.73
CA GLY A 115 -28.16 21.27 9.26
C GLY A 115 -27.70 22.02 8.03
#